data_AF-A0A9D1J979-F1
#
_entry.id   AF-A0A9D1J979-F1
#
_cell.length_a   1.000
_cell.length_b   1.000
_cell.length_c   1.000
_cell.angle_alpha   90.00
_cell.angle_beta   90.00
_cell.angle_gamma   90.00
#
_symmetry.space_group_name_H-M   'P 1'
#
loop_
_entity.id
_entity.type
_entity.pdbx_description
1 polymer ?
#
loop_
_entity_poly.entity_id
_entity_poly.type
_entity_poly.pdbx_seq_one_letter_code
_entity_poly.pdbx_strand_id
1 'polypeptide(L)'
;MDLTVPLPNNQEPAQGMTIGKIFIFSFNEIECKKTNKEKSYLIIKDKSSHFKYILRGQIVDTAKSIVKVFGFEISLETCFSNGLPELYRKGDYITFVADRLDCGIEKYLYLIL
;
A
#
# COMPACT_ATOMS: atom_id res chain seq x y z
N MET A 1 -11.51 -1.00 -17.92
CA MET A 1 -10.93 0.35 -17.87
C MET A 1 -10.88 0.71 -16.40
N ASP A 2 -9.71 0.54 -15.79
CA ASP A 2 -9.59 0.67 -14.33
C ASP A 2 -9.48 2.15 -13.99
N LEU A 3 -10.49 2.66 -13.29
CA LEU A 3 -10.52 4.05 -12.84
C LEU A 3 -9.58 4.18 -11.63
N THR A 4 -8.43 4.81 -11.85
CA THR A 4 -7.52 5.20 -10.77
C THR A 4 -8.08 6.44 -10.06
N VAL A 5 -8.41 6.30 -8.78
CA VAL A 5 -8.78 7.43 -7.91
C VAL A 5 -7.67 7.70 -6.89
N PRO A 6 -7.35 8.97 -6.59
CA PRO A 6 -6.42 9.30 -5.52
C PRO A 6 -7.03 8.91 -4.16
N LEU A 7 -6.22 8.27 -3.30
CA LEU A 7 -6.64 7.95 -1.94
C LEU A 7 -6.68 9.21 -1.06
N PRO A 8 -7.71 9.38 -0.21
CA PRO A 8 -7.70 10.42 0.82
C PRO A 8 -6.59 10.16 1.85
N ASN A 9 -5.91 11.22 2.29
CA ASN A 9 -4.85 11.12 3.30
C ASN A 9 -5.41 10.59 4.63
N ASN A 10 -4.72 9.60 5.22
CA ASN A 10 -5.01 9.07 6.55
C ASN A 10 -6.47 8.60 6.77
N GLN A 11 -7.20 8.28 5.72
CA GLN A 11 -8.57 7.79 5.81
C GLN A 11 -8.70 6.42 5.15
N GLU A 12 -9.43 5.52 5.80
CA GLU A 12 -9.91 4.31 5.14
C GLU A 12 -10.92 4.69 4.04
N PRO A 13 -11.03 3.91 2.95
CA PRO A 13 -12.09 4.10 1.97
C PRO A 13 -13.47 4.08 2.62
N ALA A 14 -14.36 4.90 2.09
CA ALA A 14 -15.76 4.84 2.47
C ALA A 14 -16.35 3.46 2.15
N GLN A 15 -17.30 3.04 2.98
CA GLN A 15 -18.07 1.82 2.81
C GLN A 15 -18.71 1.80 1.40
N GLY A 16 -18.46 0.73 0.62
CA GLY A 16 -18.91 0.59 -0.77
C GLY A 16 -17.81 0.77 -1.83
N MET A 17 -16.59 1.17 -1.44
CA MET A 17 -15.40 1.13 -2.30
C MET A 17 -14.55 -0.11 -1.97
N THR A 18 -14.67 -1.18 -2.76
CA THR A 18 -13.77 -2.33 -2.66
C THR A 18 -12.55 -2.08 -3.55
N ILE A 19 -11.42 -1.77 -2.93
CA ILE A 19 -10.13 -1.69 -3.62
C ILE A 19 -9.55 -3.10 -3.64
N GLY A 20 -9.58 -3.75 -4.80
CA GLY A 20 -9.12 -5.14 -4.95
C GLY A 20 -7.59 -5.27 -4.83
N LYS A 21 -6.85 -4.25 -5.29
CA LYS A 21 -5.39 -4.21 -5.20
C LYS A 21 -4.86 -2.78 -5.34
N ILE A 22 -3.84 -2.44 -4.55
CA ILE A 22 -3.07 -1.21 -4.72
C ILE A 22 -1.77 -1.56 -5.42
N PHE A 23 -1.51 -0.90 -6.53
CA PHE A 23 -0.23 -0.98 -7.22
C PHE A 23 0.63 0.20 -6.82
N ILE A 24 1.87 -0.12 -6.44
CA ILE A 24 2.86 0.87 -6.09
C ILE A 24 3.91 0.92 -7.19
N PHE A 25 4.15 2.13 -7.65
CA PHE A 25 5.24 2.42 -8.55
C PHE A 25 6.23 3.33 -7.84
N SER A 26 7.49 2.94 -7.90
CA SER A 26 8.62 3.75 -7.47
C SER A 26 9.62 3.75 -8.61
N PHE A 27 10.06 4.94 -9.02
CA PHE A 27 11.10 5.09 -10.04
C PHE A 27 12.50 4.80 -9.48
N ASN A 28 12.62 4.77 -8.14
CA ASN A 28 13.83 4.43 -7.40
C ASN A 28 13.60 3.20 -6.49
N GLU A 29 14.66 2.70 -5.86
CA GLU A 29 14.55 1.70 -4.79
C GLU A 29 13.63 2.21 -3.67
N ILE A 30 12.69 1.38 -3.23
CA ILE A 30 11.85 1.68 -2.07
C ILE A 30 12.66 1.39 -0.81
N GLU A 31 12.96 2.44 -0.04
CA GLU A 31 13.51 2.25 1.30
C GLU A 31 12.40 1.83 2.27
N CYS A 32 12.55 0.64 2.84
CA CYS A 32 11.72 0.19 3.96
C CYS A 32 12.44 0.45 5.28
N LYS A 33 11.69 0.95 6.27
CA LYS A 33 12.16 1.11 7.64
C LYS A 33 11.23 0.39 8.59
N LYS A 34 11.80 -0.49 9.43
CA LYS A 34 11.06 -1.21 10.46
C LYS A 34 10.58 -0.23 11.54
N THR A 35 9.28 -0.25 11.86
CA THR A 35 8.63 0.66 12.80
C THR A 35 7.79 -0.07 13.83
N ASN A 36 8.38 -1.07 14.50
CA ASN A 36 7.68 -1.90 15.49
C ASN A 36 7.16 -1.15 16.73
N LYS A 37 7.60 0.08 16.97
CA LYS A 37 7.07 0.96 18.04
C LYS A 37 5.69 1.53 17.68
N GLU A 38 5.42 1.72 16.39
CA GLU A 38 4.20 2.35 15.89
C GLU A 38 3.43 1.34 15.04
N LYS A 39 2.61 0.53 15.72
CA LYS A 39 1.75 -0.50 15.10
C LYS A 39 0.44 0.10 14.61
N SER A 40 0.55 1.01 13.63
CA SER A 40 -0.58 1.68 13.01
C SER A 40 -0.43 1.70 11.49
N TYR A 41 -1.55 1.89 10.80
CA TYR A 41 -1.57 2.13 9.37
C TYR A 41 -1.45 3.61 9.06
N LEU A 42 -0.80 3.94 7.95
CA LEU A 42 -0.59 5.32 7.52
C LEU A 42 -0.52 5.41 6.00
N ILE A 43 -1.15 6.45 5.44
CA ILE A 43 -0.94 6.89 4.05
C ILE A 43 -0.91 8.42 4.07
N ILE A 44 0.28 8.99 3.89
CA ILE A 44 0.48 10.44 3.80
C ILE A 44 1.03 10.77 2.42
N LYS A 45 0.30 11.56 1.65
CA LYS A 45 0.85 12.27 0.49
C LYS A 45 1.82 13.35 0.96
N ASP A 46 3.03 13.32 0.44
CA ASP A 46 4.02 14.37 0.64
C ASP A 46 3.49 15.69 0.06
N LYS A 47 3.45 16.75 0.87
CA LYS A 47 2.95 18.06 0.42
C LYS A 47 3.96 18.79 -0.49
N SER A 48 5.24 18.42 -0.39
CA SER A 48 6.33 19.01 -1.16
C SER A 48 6.57 18.32 -2.50
N SER A 49 5.96 17.15 -2.71
CA SER A 49 6.08 16.37 -3.95
C SER A 49 4.69 15.98 -4.46
N HIS A 50 4.39 16.30 -5.71
CA HIS A 50 3.08 15.99 -6.29
C HIS A 50 2.76 14.48 -6.38
N PHE A 51 3.79 13.64 -6.25
CA PHE A 51 3.71 12.21 -6.55
C PHE A 51 4.02 11.33 -5.33
N LYS A 52 4.85 11.77 -4.38
CA LYS A 52 5.30 10.91 -3.29
C LYS A 52 4.26 10.64 -2.20
N TYR A 53 4.23 9.39 -1.73
CA TYR A 53 3.45 8.91 -0.59
C TYR A 53 4.36 8.21 0.41
N ILE A 54 4.11 8.47 1.69
CA ILE A 54 4.68 7.73 2.82
C ILE A 54 3.60 6.77 3.30
N LEU A 55 3.91 5.48 3.29
CA LEU A 55 3.00 4.43 3.72
C LEU A 55 3.55 3.73 4.96
N ARG A 56 2.65 3.31 5.85
CA ARG A 56 2.97 2.40 6.93
C ARG A 56 1.99 1.24 6.94
N GLY A 57 2.53 0.03 6.97
CA GLY A 57 1.75 -1.18 6.94
C GLY A 57 2.37 -2.32 7.71
N GLN A 58 1.58 -3.38 7.87
CA GLN A 58 1.99 -4.62 8.48
C GLN A 58 2.37 -5.64 7.41
N ILE A 59 3.52 -6.29 7.53
CA ILE A 59 3.91 -7.35 6.61
C ILE A 59 2.99 -8.56 6.81
N VAL A 60 2.35 -9.01 5.74
CA VAL A 60 1.45 -10.18 5.76
C VAL A 60 2.08 -11.41 5.11
N ASP A 61 2.97 -11.20 4.13
CA ASP A 61 3.73 -12.25 3.45
C ASP A 61 5.13 -11.72 3.08
N THR A 62 6.17 -12.28 3.69
CA THR A 62 7.56 -11.88 3.40
C THR A 62 8.07 -12.44 2.08
N ALA A 63 7.65 -13.66 1.69
CA ALA A 63 8.13 -14.31 0.48
C ALA A 63 7.56 -13.65 -0.78
N LYS A 64 6.32 -13.15 -0.70
CA LYS A 64 5.66 -12.42 -1.79
C LYS A 64 5.77 -10.90 -1.67
N SER A 65 6.52 -10.40 -0.69
CA SER A 65 6.68 -8.96 -0.42
C SER A 65 5.35 -8.21 -0.26
N ILE A 66 4.38 -8.82 0.45
CA ILE A 66 3.05 -8.25 0.64
C ILE A 66 2.96 -7.55 1.99
N VAL A 67 2.51 -6.30 1.94
CA VAL A 67 2.26 -5.45 3.10
C VAL A 67 0.80 -5.04 3.11
N LYS A 68 0.16 -5.16 4.27
CA LYS A 68 -1.19 -4.67 4.51
C LYS A 68 -1.15 -3.24 5.03
N VAL A 69 -1.86 -2.34 4.37
CA VAL A 69 -2.07 -0.96 4.81
C VAL A 69 -3.58 -0.75 4.90
N PHE A 70 -4.12 -0.52 6.10
CA PHE A 70 -5.57 -0.51 6.35
C PHE A 70 -6.25 -1.78 5.81
N GLY A 71 -7.24 -1.64 4.93
CA GLY A 71 -7.95 -2.73 4.27
C GLY A 71 -7.26 -3.29 3.02
N PHE A 72 -6.10 -2.77 2.64
CA PHE A 72 -5.47 -3.09 1.34
C PHE A 72 -4.27 -4.01 1.49
N GLU A 73 -4.12 -4.93 0.55
CA GLU A 73 -2.86 -5.64 0.31
C GLU A 73 -2.07 -4.93 -0.79
N ILE A 74 -0.81 -4.67 -0.47
CA ILE A 74 0.12 -3.96 -1.32
C ILE A 74 1.27 -4.90 -1.65
N SER A 75 1.48 -5.18 -2.93
CA SER A 75 2.65 -5.93 -3.39
C SER A 75 3.83 -4.96 -3.60
N LEU A 76 4.97 -5.30 -2.99
CA LEU A 76 6.24 -4.61 -3.20
C LEU A 76 7.18 -5.42 -4.12
N GLU A 77 6.65 -6.38 -4.88
CA GLU A 77 7.40 -7.28 -5.77
C GLU A 77 8.24 -6.54 -6.82
N THR A 78 7.79 -5.36 -7.26
CA THR A 78 8.54 -4.50 -8.19
C THR A 78 9.88 -4.03 -7.62
N CYS A 79 10.00 -3.94 -6.30
CA CYS A 79 11.24 -3.55 -5.61
C CYS A 79 11.92 -4.73 -4.91
N PHE A 80 11.14 -5.77 -4.58
CA PHE A 80 11.57 -6.94 -3.83
C PHE A 80 11.04 -8.21 -4.51
N SER A 81 11.53 -8.49 -5.71
CA SER A 81 11.07 -9.60 -6.56
C SER A 81 11.34 -10.99 -5.96
N ASN A 82 12.34 -11.08 -5.07
CA ASN A 82 12.72 -12.32 -4.38
C ASN A 82 12.23 -12.37 -2.92
N GLY A 83 11.26 -11.52 -2.55
CA GLY A 83 10.80 -11.39 -1.16
C GLY A 83 11.51 -10.27 -0.40
N LEU A 84 10.97 -9.94 0.79
CA LEU A 84 11.55 -8.96 1.69
C LEU A 84 12.85 -9.50 2.33
N PRO A 85 13.84 -8.63 2.61
CA PRO A 85 15.07 -9.02 3.31
C PRO A 85 14.80 -9.75 4.64
N GLU A 86 15.68 -10.68 5.03
CA GLU A 86 15.52 -11.57 6.20
C GLU A 86 15.24 -10.85 7.55
N LEU A 87 15.65 -9.58 7.66
CA LEU A 87 15.41 -8.75 8.86
C LEU A 87 13.92 -8.41 9.08
N TYR A 88 13.09 -8.60 8.04
CA TYR A 88 11.65 -8.37 8.05
C TYR A 88 10.89 -9.68 8.26
N ARG A 89 9.92 -9.68 9.16
CA ARG A 89 9.10 -10.85 9.47
C ARG A 89 7.63 -10.54 9.29
N LYS A 90 6.84 -11.58 9.01
CA LYS A 90 5.38 -11.49 9.05
C LYS A 90 4.92 -10.91 10.40
N GLY A 91 4.04 -9.92 10.34
CA GLY A 91 3.52 -9.21 11.49
C GLY A 91 4.30 -7.96 11.89
N ASP A 92 5.52 -7.76 11.39
CA ASP A 92 6.28 -6.52 11.60
C ASP A 92 5.60 -5.34 10.89
N TYR A 93 5.74 -4.16 11.46
CA TYR A 93 5.30 -2.92 10.81
C TYR A 93 6.49 -2.26 10.11
N ILE A 94 6.27 -1.83 8.88
CA ILE A 94 7.26 -1.11 8.08
C ILE A 94 6.68 0.19 7.56
N THR A 95 7.53 1.20 7.46
CA THR A 95 7.27 2.46 6.76
C THR A 95 8.09 2.48 5.47
N PHE A 96 7.49 2.91 4.37
CA PHE A 96 8.17 2.99 3.08
C PHE A 96 7.61 4.14 2.23
N VAL A 97 8.39 4.59 1.26
CA VAL A 97 8.04 5.70 0.38
C VAL A 97 7.79 5.18 -1.03
N ALA A 98 6.76 5.71 -1.68
CA ALA A 98 6.37 5.37 -3.05
C ALA A 98 6.18 6.64 -3.88
N ASP A 99 6.55 6.62 -5.16
CA ASP A 99 6.34 7.74 -6.07
C ASP A 99 4.92 7.79 -6.64
N ARG A 100 4.17 6.69 -6.64
CA ARG A 100 2.79 6.68 -7.10
C ARG A 100 2.01 5.53 -6.47
N LEU A 101 0.79 5.85 -6.04
CA LEU A 101 -0.22 4.89 -5.61
C LEU A 101 -1.36 4.91 -6.60
N ASP A 102 -1.55 3.81 -7.33
CA ASP A 102 -2.73 3.61 -8.16
C ASP A 102 -3.63 2.56 -7.51
N CYS A 103 -4.92 2.87 -7.41
CA CYS A 103 -5.92 1.98 -6.85
C CYS A 103 -6.86 1.52 -7.96
N GLY A 104 -7.01 0.20 -8.12
CA GLY A 104 -8.08 -0.38 -8.93
C GLY A 104 -9.34 -0.52 -8.09
N ILE A 105 -10.44 0.11 -8.53
CA ILE A 105 -11.77 -0.13 -7.95
C ILE A 105 -12.42 -1.29 -8.70
N GLU A 106 -12.74 -2.38 -8.00
CA GLU A 106 -13.68 -3.37 -8.54
C GLU A 106 -15.10 -2.87 -8.26
N LYS A 107 -15.75 -2.29 -9.28
CA LYS A 107 -17.19 -2.02 -9.21
C LYS A 107 -17.93 -3.33 -9.40
N TYR A 108 -18.45 -3.91 -8.32
CA TYR A 108 -19.59 -4.81 -8.44
C TYR A 108 -20.79 -3.94 -8.83
N LEU A 109 -21.31 -4.15 -10.05
CA LEU A 109 -22.68 -3.72 -10.34
C LEU A 109 -23.56 -4.48 -9.35
N TYR A 110 -24.09 -3.80 -8.35
CA TYR A 110 -25.31 -4.27 -7.73
C TYR A 110 -26.36 -4.27 -8.85
N LEU A 111 -26.62 -5.45 -9.41
CA LEU A 111 -27.90 -5.73 -10.05
C LEU A 111 -28.95 -5.54 -8.96
N ILE A 112 -29.54 -4.34 -8.91
CA ILE A 112 -30.81 -4.15 -8.24
C ILE A 112 -31.79 -5.03 -9.02
N LEU A 113 -32.10 -6.19 -8.45
CA LEU A 113 -33.22 -7.04 -8.85
C LEU A 113 -34.52 -6.37 -8.43
#